data_AF-A0A2D7GGV3-F1
#
_entry.id   AF-A0A2D7GGV3-F1
#
_cell.length_a   1.000
_cell.length_b   1.000
_cell.length_c   1.000
_cell.angle_alpha   90.00
_cell.angle_beta   90.00
_cell.angle_gamma   90.00
#
_symmetry.space_group_name_H-M   'P 1'
#
loop_
_entity.id
_entity.type
_entity.pdbx_description
1 polymer ?
#
loop_
_entity_poly.entity_id
_entity_poly.type
_entity_poly.pdbx_seq_one_letter_code
_entity_poly.pdbx_strand_id
1 'polypeptide(L)'
;MSKQKDNKFDNYSLRSSPMIKGKVVNLKQAILEINRILKTSSSIHIDGMDCDISSIDKALRFAEKKKCSINHKSYEKINNLYITFQKFGGSLVSFNELKNRSDFILLVGSDDISAFHEFVEKLKWKKDKVKKSIFFLGEKKAKEKIVSNIVESKGENIFHDINSIYVKLNEKKTNKQDRLYKIINALLSSEYPAIVININQHNLALILSVYDFVYSVNESKRLKIFNFFGSDNASGFINACVTKTGFPNAVIFSEKGAEYEPYQIKSSLLKENVDLQIYISNFENNPEINYFKKNIFIGNPNFKKKKKI
;
A
#
# COMPACT_ATOMS: atom_id res chain seq x y z
N MET A 1 30.43 1.74 9.45
CA MET A 1 29.91 3.05 9.92
C MET A 1 29.01 3.64 8.86
N SER A 2 27.70 3.60 9.09
CA SER A 2 26.69 4.51 8.53
C SER A 2 25.38 4.13 9.23
N LYS A 3 25.14 4.74 10.39
CA LYS A 3 23.86 4.70 11.07
C LYS A 3 23.08 5.93 10.60
N GLN A 4 22.42 5.86 9.46
CA GLN A 4 21.21 6.67 9.26
C GLN A 4 20.07 5.91 9.92
N LYS A 5 19.97 6.05 11.24
CA LYS A 5 18.69 5.89 11.91
C LYS A 5 17.85 7.06 11.42
N ASP A 6 16.86 6.78 10.57
CA ASP A 6 15.77 7.72 10.31
C ASP A 6 15.04 7.96 11.64
N ASN A 7 15.50 8.96 12.40
CA ASN A 7 14.77 9.55 13.52
C ASN A 7 13.55 10.32 12.97
N LYS A 8 12.60 9.61 12.35
CA LYS A 8 11.33 10.20 11.88
C LYS A 8 10.41 10.66 13.02
N PHE A 9 10.72 10.32 14.27
CA PHE A 9 9.85 10.57 15.42
C PHE A 9 10.29 11.71 16.36
N ASP A 10 11.45 12.33 16.16
CA ASP A 10 12.06 13.18 17.21
C ASP A 10 11.81 14.69 17.11
N ASN A 11 10.90 15.17 16.25
CA ASN A 11 10.69 16.62 16.07
C ASN A 11 9.24 17.10 16.25
N TYR A 12 8.46 16.50 17.16
CA TYR A 12 7.13 17.06 17.49
C TYR A 12 7.26 18.27 18.42
N SER A 13 7.22 19.48 17.85
CA SER A 13 7.05 20.69 18.65
C SER A 13 5.60 20.79 19.11
N LEU A 14 5.37 20.62 20.42
CA LEU A 14 4.11 20.96 21.09
C LEU A 14 3.76 22.46 21.00
N ARG A 15 4.73 23.30 20.60
CA ARG A 15 4.57 24.74 20.36
C ARG A 15 4.34 25.03 18.88
N SER A 16 3.34 24.37 18.29
CA SER A 16 2.91 24.66 16.92
C SER A 16 1.60 25.45 16.93
N SER A 17 1.49 26.39 15.99
CA SER A 17 0.33 27.25 15.85
C SER A 17 -0.29 27.07 14.47
N PRO A 18 -1.63 27.18 14.34
CA PRO A 18 -2.31 27.23 13.06
C PRO A 18 -1.78 28.36 12.17
N MET A 19 -1.89 28.18 10.86
CA MET A 19 -1.40 29.16 9.89
C MET A 19 -2.39 29.36 8.75
N ILE A 20 -2.43 30.59 8.22
CA ILE A 20 -3.17 30.93 7.00
C ILE A 20 -2.14 31.46 6.00
N LYS A 21 -1.95 30.79 4.86
CA LYS A 21 -0.95 31.17 3.84
C LYS A 21 0.44 31.39 4.44
N GLY A 22 0.82 30.53 5.39
CA GLY A 22 2.10 30.59 6.10
C GLY A 22 2.23 31.70 7.15
N LYS A 23 1.17 32.43 7.50
CA LYS A 23 1.15 33.37 8.63
C LYS A 23 0.54 32.73 9.87
N VAL A 24 1.22 32.81 11.01
CA VAL A 24 0.72 32.27 12.28
C VAL A 24 -0.53 33.01 12.74
N VAL A 25 -1.55 32.26 13.14
CA VAL A 25 -2.82 32.76 13.68
C VAL A 25 -3.25 31.93 14.88
N ASN A 26 -4.25 32.40 15.63
CA ASN A 26 -4.85 31.59 16.68
C ASN A 26 -5.86 30.56 16.10
N LEU A 27 -6.23 29.57 16.91
CA LEU A 27 -7.14 28.50 16.50
C LEU A 27 -8.52 29.02 16.06
N LYS A 28 -9.06 30.04 16.75
CA LYS A 28 -10.35 30.63 16.41
C LYS A 28 -10.31 31.25 15.00
N GLN A 29 -9.26 32.00 14.67
CA GLN A 29 -9.05 32.60 13.35
C GLN A 29 -8.90 31.53 12.27
N ALA A 30 -8.14 30.47 12.53
CA ALA A 30 -8.00 29.35 11.58
C ALA A 30 -9.33 28.65 11.32
N ILE A 31 -10.14 28.38 12.35
CA ILE A 31 -11.46 27.76 12.21
C ILE A 31 -12.42 28.68 11.43
N LEU A 32 -12.39 30.00 11.69
CA LEU A 32 -13.20 30.96 10.92
C LEU A 32 -12.84 30.96 9.44
N GLU A 33 -11.55 30.92 9.12
CA GLU A 33 -11.09 30.86 7.72
C GLU A 33 -11.45 29.55 7.04
N ILE A 34 -11.29 28.41 7.73
CA ILE A 34 -11.75 27.10 7.23
C ILE A 34 -13.25 27.15 6.93
N ASN A 35 -14.07 27.69 7.83
CA ASN A 35 -15.51 27.82 7.61
C ASN A 35 -15.84 28.72 6.41
N ARG A 36 -15.09 29.80 6.19
CA ARG A 36 -15.24 30.68 5.02
C ARG A 36 -14.91 29.93 3.72
N ILE A 37 -13.81 29.18 3.70
CA ILE A 37 -13.40 28.35 2.57
C ILE A 37 -14.47 27.29 2.27
N LEU A 38 -14.94 26.58 3.29
CA LEU A 38 -15.99 25.56 3.15
C LEU A 38 -17.30 26.12 2.57
N LYS A 39 -17.74 27.31 3.02
CA LYS A 39 -18.98 27.95 2.51
C LYS A 39 -18.88 28.39 1.05
N THR A 40 -17.68 28.74 0.60
CA THR A 40 -17.45 29.24 -0.77
C THR A 40 -17.02 28.15 -1.73
N SER A 41 -16.90 26.89 -1.27
CA SER A 41 -16.45 25.78 -2.10
C SER A 41 -17.62 24.96 -2.61
N SER A 42 -17.66 24.72 -3.92
CA SER A 42 -18.75 23.98 -4.59
C SER A 42 -18.59 22.47 -4.47
N SER A 43 -17.36 21.98 -4.32
CA SER A 43 -17.03 20.56 -4.19
C SER A 43 -15.80 20.36 -3.30
N ILE A 44 -15.74 19.23 -2.61
CA ILE A 44 -14.70 18.92 -1.63
C ILE A 44 -14.14 17.52 -1.92
N HIS A 45 -12.84 17.35 -1.71
CA HIS A 45 -12.18 16.05 -1.63
C HIS A 45 -11.33 16.00 -0.36
N ILE A 46 -11.40 14.89 0.37
CA ILE A 46 -10.54 14.60 1.52
C ILE A 46 -9.47 13.60 1.09
N ASP A 47 -8.22 13.89 1.38
CA ASP A 47 -7.08 13.11 0.94
C ASP A 47 -6.04 12.94 2.06
N GLY A 48 -5.03 12.10 1.83
CA GLY A 48 -3.95 11.85 2.79
C GLY A 48 -4.32 10.75 3.78
N MET A 49 -5.18 11.07 4.73
CA MET A 49 -5.72 10.18 5.77
C MET A 49 -4.68 9.32 6.52
N ASP A 50 -3.42 9.71 6.55
CA ASP A 50 -2.39 9.09 7.39
C ASP A 50 -2.45 9.65 8.81
N CYS A 51 -3.46 9.19 9.54
CA CYS A 51 -3.77 9.58 10.90
C CYS A 51 -4.37 8.41 11.70
N ASP A 52 -4.71 8.65 12.97
CA ASP A 52 -5.34 7.65 13.83
C ASP A 52 -6.77 7.32 13.42
N ILE A 53 -7.29 6.19 13.90
CA ILE A 53 -8.63 5.70 13.57
C ILE A 53 -9.75 6.66 13.98
N SER A 54 -9.59 7.43 15.06
CA SER A 54 -10.63 8.37 15.50
C SER A 54 -10.70 9.60 14.58
N SER A 55 -9.55 10.04 14.07
CA SER A 55 -9.48 11.07 13.03
C SER A 55 -10.08 10.59 11.71
N ILE A 56 -9.82 9.33 11.34
CA ILE A 56 -10.43 8.68 10.17
C ILE A 56 -11.95 8.64 10.28
N ASP A 57 -12.51 8.18 11.40
CA ASP A 57 -13.97 8.14 11.61
C ASP A 57 -14.61 9.54 11.49
N LYS A 58 -13.98 10.56 12.09
CA LYS A 58 -14.46 11.96 11.98
C LYS A 58 -14.42 12.48 10.55
N ALA A 59 -13.34 12.19 9.82
CA ALA A 59 -13.22 12.59 8.42
C ALA A 59 -14.29 11.91 7.55
N LEU A 60 -14.54 10.62 7.78
CA LEU A 60 -15.59 9.87 7.09
C LEU A 60 -17.00 10.40 7.38
N ARG A 61 -17.31 10.74 8.64
CA ARG A 61 -18.59 11.39 9.01
C ARG A 61 -18.72 12.78 8.39
N PHE A 62 -17.63 13.54 8.35
CA PHE A 62 -17.61 14.82 7.68
C PHE A 62 -17.85 14.65 6.18
N ALA A 63 -17.22 13.66 5.54
CA ALA A 63 -17.38 13.38 4.12
C ALA A 63 -18.83 13.02 3.76
N GLU A 64 -19.45 12.17 4.57
CA GLU A 64 -20.87 11.83 4.45
C GLU A 64 -21.77 13.07 4.59
N LYS A 65 -21.58 13.86 5.66
CA LYS A 65 -22.35 15.09 5.89
C LYS A 65 -22.19 16.11 4.77
N LYS A 66 -21.01 16.17 4.15
CA LYS A 66 -20.68 17.12 3.08
C LYS A 66 -20.85 16.54 1.68
N LYS A 67 -21.28 15.29 1.55
CA LYS A 67 -21.46 14.59 0.27
C LYS A 67 -20.22 14.74 -0.60
N CYS A 68 -19.06 14.41 -0.03
CA CYS A 68 -17.78 14.61 -0.66
C CYS A 68 -16.97 13.33 -0.77
N SER A 69 -15.92 13.35 -1.59
CA SER A 69 -15.08 12.19 -1.81
C SER A 69 -13.94 12.10 -0.79
N ILE A 70 -13.50 10.88 -0.50
CA ILE A 70 -12.40 10.62 0.44
C ILE A 70 -11.47 9.52 -0.06
N ASN A 71 -10.16 9.73 0.11
CA ASN A 71 -9.10 8.79 -0.19
C ASN A 71 -8.02 8.78 0.90
N HIS A 72 -7.29 7.68 0.97
CA HIS A 72 -6.00 7.61 1.64
C HIS A 72 -4.84 7.94 0.68
N LYS A 73 -3.70 8.41 1.19
CA LYS A 73 -2.54 8.79 0.37
C LYS A 73 -2.04 7.65 -0.53
N SER A 74 -2.12 6.43 -0.02
CA SER A 74 -1.77 5.20 -0.76
C SER A 74 -2.94 4.64 -1.58
N TYR A 75 -3.89 5.48 -2.02
CA TYR A 75 -5.12 5.04 -2.69
C TYR A 75 -4.86 4.08 -3.85
N GLU A 76 -3.81 4.30 -4.64
CA GLU A 76 -3.51 3.47 -5.81
C GLU A 76 -3.09 2.06 -5.40
N LYS A 77 -2.24 1.94 -4.38
CA LYS A 77 -1.86 0.64 -3.81
C LYS A 77 -3.05 -0.07 -3.17
N ILE A 78 -3.93 0.67 -2.46
CA ILE A 78 -5.18 0.12 -1.90
C ILE A 78 -6.06 -0.42 -3.04
N ASN A 79 -6.35 0.42 -4.04
CA ASN A 79 -7.27 0.09 -5.12
C ASN A 79 -6.77 -1.12 -5.91
N ASN A 80 -5.49 -1.15 -6.28
CA ASN A 80 -4.92 -2.29 -7.02
C ASN A 80 -5.00 -3.60 -6.24
N LEU A 81 -4.79 -3.54 -4.93
CA LEU A 81 -4.95 -4.70 -4.05
C LEU A 81 -6.41 -5.16 -3.99
N TYR A 82 -7.34 -4.26 -3.69
CA TYR A 82 -8.73 -4.65 -3.42
C TYR A 82 -9.53 -4.97 -4.68
N ILE A 83 -9.26 -4.33 -5.82
CA ILE A 83 -9.84 -4.75 -7.11
C ILE A 83 -9.45 -6.20 -7.41
N THR A 84 -8.18 -6.55 -7.17
CA THR A 84 -7.68 -7.91 -7.35
C THR A 84 -8.27 -8.87 -6.33
N PHE A 85 -8.30 -8.48 -5.06
CA PHE A 85 -8.82 -9.29 -3.96
C PHE A 85 -10.32 -9.57 -4.09
N GLN A 86 -11.11 -8.61 -4.57
CA GLN A 86 -12.55 -8.79 -4.83
C GLN A 86 -12.80 -9.77 -5.98
N LYS A 87 -11.88 -9.85 -6.97
CA LYS A 87 -11.99 -10.76 -8.11
C LYS A 87 -11.62 -12.21 -7.76
N PHE A 88 -10.51 -12.41 -7.05
CA PHE A 88 -9.95 -13.75 -6.81
C PHE A 88 -10.12 -14.25 -5.37
N GLY A 89 -10.57 -13.39 -4.46
CA GLY A 89 -10.41 -13.61 -3.02
C GLY A 89 -8.93 -13.53 -2.61
N GLY A 90 -8.60 -14.16 -1.49
CA GLY A 90 -7.19 -14.33 -1.13
C GLY A 90 -6.98 -15.26 0.05
N SER A 91 -5.95 -16.09 -0.07
CA SER A 91 -5.46 -16.98 0.97
C SER A 91 -4.42 -16.23 1.82
N LEU A 92 -4.86 -15.23 2.58
CA LEU A 92 -3.95 -14.38 3.37
C LEU A 92 -3.33 -15.15 4.55
N VAL A 93 -2.12 -14.74 4.96
CA VAL A 93 -1.42 -15.29 6.14
C VAL A 93 -0.92 -14.17 7.04
N SER A 94 -0.93 -14.41 8.36
CA SER A 94 -0.32 -13.48 9.31
C SER A 94 1.21 -13.60 9.30
N PHE A 95 1.90 -12.53 9.71
CA PHE A 95 3.37 -12.58 9.82
C PHE A 95 3.85 -13.69 10.76
N ASN A 96 3.15 -13.89 11.89
CA ASN A 96 3.56 -14.90 12.87
C ASN A 96 3.32 -16.33 12.36
N GLU A 97 2.23 -16.55 11.62
CA GLU A 97 1.99 -17.85 11.00
C GLU A 97 3.02 -18.16 9.92
N LEU A 98 3.31 -17.21 9.04
CA LEU A 98 4.36 -17.33 8.03
C LEU A 98 5.72 -17.60 8.68
N LYS A 99 6.09 -16.84 9.72
CA LYS A 99 7.38 -16.99 10.41
C LYS A 99 7.55 -18.38 11.03
N ASN A 100 6.49 -18.95 11.60
CA ASN A 100 6.61 -20.19 12.35
C ASN A 100 6.35 -21.45 11.52
N ARG A 101 5.53 -21.35 10.46
CA ARG A 101 5.09 -22.51 9.67
C ARG A 101 5.74 -22.61 8.31
N SER A 102 6.07 -21.48 7.67
CA SER A 102 6.58 -21.52 6.30
C SER A 102 7.92 -22.25 6.20
N ASP A 103 7.98 -23.11 5.21
CA ASP A 103 9.15 -23.83 4.71
C ASP A 103 9.49 -23.44 3.25
N PHE A 104 8.65 -22.60 2.63
CA PHE A 104 8.90 -21.94 1.36
C PHE A 104 8.34 -20.51 1.38
N ILE A 105 9.14 -19.56 0.91
CA ILE A 105 8.77 -18.16 0.70
C ILE A 105 9.26 -17.72 -0.68
N LEU A 106 8.35 -17.26 -1.53
CA LEU A 106 8.68 -16.57 -2.78
C LEU A 106 8.47 -15.06 -2.61
N LEU A 107 9.54 -14.28 -2.74
CA LEU A 107 9.53 -12.82 -2.69
C LEU A 107 9.30 -12.25 -4.10
N VAL A 108 8.28 -11.41 -4.25
CA VAL A 108 7.84 -10.86 -5.56
C VAL A 108 7.48 -9.38 -5.44
N GLY A 109 7.79 -8.58 -6.46
CA GLY A 109 7.23 -7.23 -6.63
C GLY A 109 8.20 -6.07 -6.55
N SER A 110 9.48 -6.34 -6.28
CA SER A 110 10.57 -5.35 -6.34
C SER A 110 11.74 -5.91 -7.13
N ASP A 111 12.39 -5.05 -7.92
CA ASP A 111 13.56 -5.40 -8.71
C ASP A 111 14.82 -5.57 -7.84
N ASP A 112 14.77 -5.12 -6.59
CA ASP A 112 15.87 -5.19 -5.62
C ASP A 112 15.44 -5.94 -4.35
N ILE A 113 16.24 -6.94 -3.95
CA ILE A 113 16.04 -7.71 -2.73
C ILE A 113 16.09 -6.85 -1.47
N SER A 114 16.79 -5.71 -1.51
CA SER A 114 16.94 -4.80 -0.37
C SER A 114 15.58 -4.34 0.18
N ALA A 115 14.56 -4.28 -0.67
CA ALA A 115 13.17 -3.98 -0.32
C ALA A 115 12.54 -5.02 0.65
N PHE A 116 13.15 -6.20 0.79
CA PHE A 116 12.72 -7.27 1.69
C PHE A 116 13.68 -7.49 2.87
N HIS A 117 14.74 -6.70 3.02
CA HIS A 117 15.78 -6.95 4.01
C HIS A 117 15.22 -6.97 5.45
N GLU A 118 14.51 -5.92 5.84
CA GLU A 118 13.93 -5.82 7.20
C GLU A 118 12.94 -6.96 7.48
N PHE A 119 12.20 -7.41 6.46
CA PHE A 119 11.31 -8.56 6.59
C PHE A 119 12.08 -9.84 6.88
N VAL A 120 13.12 -10.13 6.10
CA VAL A 120 13.94 -11.34 6.28
C VAL A 120 14.62 -11.32 7.65
N GLU A 121 15.11 -10.16 8.11
CA GLU A 121 15.66 -10.02 9.46
C GLU A 121 14.61 -10.30 10.54
N LYS A 122 13.38 -9.80 10.40
CA LYS A 122 12.28 -10.02 11.36
C LYS A 122 11.83 -11.48 11.44
N LEU A 123 12.06 -12.30 10.42
CA LEU A 123 11.80 -13.75 10.50
C LEU A 123 12.66 -14.42 11.58
N LYS A 124 13.86 -13.88 11.88
CA LYS A 124 14.82 -14.44 12.84
C LYS A 124 15.15 -15.91 12.57
N TRP A 125 15.15 -16.32 11.30
CA TRP A 125 15.50 -17.68 10.89
C TRP A 125 17.02 -17.88 10.84
N LYS A 126 17.48 -19.11 11.11
CA LYS A 126 18.88 -19.50 10.90
C LYS A 126 19.25 -19.34 9.42
N LYS A 127 20.50 -18.95 9.13
CA LYS A 127 20.99 -18.71 7.75
C LYS A 127 20.72 -19.87 6.80
N ASP A 128 20.86 -21.11 7.27
CA ASP A 128 20.62 -22.28 6.42
C ASP A 128 19.15 -22.46 6.06
N LYS A 129 18.23 -22.15 6.99
CA LYS A 129 16.79 -22.14 6.71
C LYS A 129 16.46 -21.06 5.67
N VAL A 130 17.01 -19.85 5.83
CA VAL A 130 16.82 -18.75 4.86
C VAL A 130 17.29 -19.18 3.47
N LYS A 131 18.50 -19.73 3.36
CA LYS A 131 19.08 -20.20 2.10
C LYS A 131 18.27 -21.31 1.43
N LYS A 132 17.65 -22.21 2.19
CA LYS A 132 16.86 -23.32 1.64
C LYS A 132 15.43 -22.89 1.24
N SER A 133 14.85 -21.96 2.00
CA SER A 133 13.40 -21.73 1.98
C SER A 133 12.98 -20.45 1.26
N ILE A 134 13.87 -19.46 1.15
CA ILE A 134 13.53 -18.17 0.54
C ILE A 134 14.03 -18.13 -0.91
N PHE A 135 13.12 -17.75 -1.81
CA PHE A 135 13.33 -17.56 -3.22
C PHE A 135 12.98 -16.11 -3.59
N PHE A 136 13.76 -15.51 -4.48
CA PHE A 136 13.53 -14.14 -4.96
C PHE A 136 13.47 -14.12 -6.48
N LEU A 137 12.50 -13.35 -6.99
CA LEU A 137 12.26 -13.14 -8.41
C LEU A 137 12.34 -11.63 -8.72
N GLY A 138 13.35 -11.22 -9.47
CA GLY A 138 13.60 -9.81 -9.79
C GLY A 138 14.82 -9.59 -10.68
N GLU A 139 15.05 -8.35 -11.11
CA GLU A 139 16.05 -8.01 -12.14
C GLU A 139 17.49 -7.88 -11.63
N LYS A 140 17.72 -7.39 -10.39
CA LYS A 140 19.09 -7.13 -9.92
C LYS A 140 19.68 -8.29 -9.14
N LYS A 141 20.92 -8.66 -9.51
CA LYS A 141 21.82 -9.43 -8.65
C LYS A 141 22.03 -8.66 -7.35
N ALA A 142 21.50 -9.20 -6.26
CA ALA A 142 21.83 -8.74 -4.93
C ALA A 142 23.36 -8.75 -4.76
N LYS A 143 23.95 -7.59 -4.49
CA LYS A 143 25.29 -7.54 -3.87
C LYS A 143 25.25 -8.12 -2.44
N GLU A 144 24.05 -8.33 -1.90
CA GLU A 144 23.78 -8.82 -0.56
C GLU A 144 23.57 -10.35 -0.52
N LYS A 145 24.34 -11.02 0.34
CA LYS A 145 24.28 -12.48 0.57
C LYS A 145 23.12 -12.91 1.49
N ILE A 146 21.98 -12.21 1.47
CA ILE A 146 20.86 -12.47 2.38
C ILE A 146 20.10 -13.73 1.96
N VAL A 147 19.89 -13.91 0.65
CA VAL A 147 19.17 -15.04 0.06
C VAL A 147 20.05 -15.71 -1.01
N SER A 148 20.04 -17.05 -1.08
CA SER A 148 20.83 -17.81 -2.06
C SER A 148 20.05 -18.21 -3.32
N ASN A 149 18.72 -18.28 -3.26
CA ASN A 149 17.90 -18.67 -4.42
C ASN A 149 17.35 -17.43 -5.13
N ILE A 150 18.23 -16.75 -5.87
CA ILE A 150 17.85 -15.61 -6.71
C ILE A 150 17.66 -16.12 -8.13
N VAL A 151 16.48 -15.85 -8.70
CA VAL A 151 16.20 -16.08 -10.11
C VAL A 151 16.09 -14.71 -10.78
N GLU A 152 17.09 -14.39 -11.60
CA GLU A 152 17.15 -13.14 -12.35
C GLU A 152 16.13 -13.19 -13.49
N SER A 153 15.31 -12.14 -13.57
CA SER A 153 14.39 -11.93 -14.69
C SER A 153 15.18 -11.36 -15.87
N LYS A 154 15.46 -12.21 -16.88
CA LYS A 154 16.36 -11.89 -18.00
C LYS A 154 15.63 -11.02 -19.04
N GLY A 155 15.57 -9.70 -18.84
CA GLY A 155 14.95 -8.76 -19.79
C GLY A 155 13.42 -8.90 -19.96
N GLU A 156 12.83 -9.93 -19.34
CA GLU A 156 11.41 -10.15 -19.15
C GLU A 156 11.03 -9.54 -17.78
N ASN A 157 9.92 -8.80 -17.70
CA ASN A 157 9.42 -8.30 -16.41
C ASN A 157 8.96 -9.49 -15.53
N ILE A 158 9.11 -9.39 -14.21
CA ILE A 158 8.63 -10.33 -13.16
C ILE A 158 7.24 -10.92 -13.49
N PHE A 159 6.36 -10.15 -14.12
CA PHE A 159 5.06 -10.59 -14.62
C PHE A 159 5.13 -11.84 -15.52
N HIS A 160 6.06 -11.89 -16.47
CA HIS A 160 6.24 -13.03 -17.38
C HIS A 160 6.68 -14.29 -16.64
N ASP A 161 7.52 -14.12 -15.62
CA ASP A 161 8.02 -15.22 -14.80
C ASP A 161 6.91 -15.86 -13.97
N ILE A 162 6.04 -15.05 -13.37
CA ILE A 162 4.87 -15.54 -12.64
C ILE A 162 3.91 -16.28 -13.58
N ASN A 163 3.61 -15.72 -14.75
CA ASN A 163 2.77 -16.40 -15.74
C ASN A 163 3.42 -17.69 -16.25
N SER A 164 4.74 -17.73 -16.42
CA SER A 164 5.47 -18.92 -16.81
C SER A 164 5.38 -20.02 -15.76
N ILE A 165 5.51 -19.67 -14.47
CA ILE A 165 5.30 -20.63 -13.35
C ILE A 165 3.87 -21.17 -13.41
N TYR A 166 2.88 -20.27 -13.54
CA TYR A 166 1.46 -20.61 -13.63
C TYR A 166 1.18 -21.62 -14.76
N VAL A 167 1.59 -21.32 -15.99
CA VAL A 167 1.38 -22.20 -17.16
C VAL A 167 2.05 -23.56 -16.95
N LYS A 168 3.30 -23.59 -16.47
CA LYS A 168 4.04 -24.84 -16.28
C LYS A 168 3.42 -25.75 -15.22
N LEU A 169 2.87 -25.18 -14.15
CA LEU A 169 2.16 -25.94 -13.13
C LEU A 169 0.87 -26.54 -13.68
N ASN A 170 0.09 -25.76 -14.44
CA ASN A 170 -1.18 -26.23 -15.00
C ASN A 170 -0.99 -27.28 -16.11
N GLU A 171 0.04 -27.12 -16.96
CA GLU A 171 0.37 -28.11 -17.98
C GLU A 171 1.13 -29.32 -17.43
N LYS A 172 1.54 -29.30 -16.16
CA LYS A 172 2.43 -30.30 -15.53
C LYS A 172 3.73 -30.51 -16.33
N LYS A 173 4.19 -29.49 -17.04
CA LYS A 173 5.41 -29.51 -17.86
C LYS A 173 6.54 -28.76 -17.16
N THR A 174 7.32 -29.48 -16.35
CA THR A 174 8.51 -28.95 -15.70
C THR A 174 9.78 -29.61 -16.25
N ASN A 175 10.69 -28.81 -16.80
CA ASN A 175 12.00 -29.28 -17.25
C ASN A 175 13.07 -28.93 -16.20
N LYS A 176 13.94 -29.88 -15.83
CA LYS A 176 15.07 -29.64 -14.90
C LYS A 176 16.05 -28.56 -15.37
N GLN A 177 16.14 -28.32 -16.69
CA GLN A 177 16.97 -27.28 -17.28
C GLN A 177 16.34 -25.87 -17.21
N ASP A 178 15.07 -25.78 -16.82
CA ASP A 178 14.37 -24.51 -16.68
C ASP A 178 14.90 -23.71 -15.49
N ARG A 179 15.14 -22.41 -15.68
CA ARG A 179 15.58 -21.51 -14.61
C ARG A 179 14.59 -21.44 -13.45
N LEU A 180 13.29 -21.61 -13.73
CA LEU A 180 12.21 -21.58 -12.73
C LEU A 180 12.00 -22.94 -12.05
N TYR A 181 12.67 -24.00 -12.51
CA TYR A 181 12.49 -25.36 -11.99
C TYR A 181 12.67 -25.45 -10.47
N LYS A 182 13.69 -24.77 -9.92
CA LYS A 182 13.96 -24.78 -8.47
C LYS A 182 12.80 -24.19 -7.68
N ILE A 183 12.21 -23.08 -8.14
CA ILE A 183 11.06 -22.44 -7.50
C ILE A 183 9.86 -23.39 -7.56
N ILE A 184 9.54 -23.90 -8.75
CA ILE A 184 8.39 -24.78 -8.99
C ILE A 184 8.48 -26.05 -8.13
N ASN A 185 9.63 -26.73 -8.15
CA ASN A 185 9.81 -27.97 -7.41
C ASN A 185 9.76 -27.74 -5.89
N ALA A 186 10.39 -26.66 -5.40
CA ALA A 186 10.34 -26.32 -3.97
C ALA A 186 8.93 -25.95 -3.50
N LEU A 187 8.19 -25.19 -4.31
CA LEU A 187 6.78 -24.86 -4.07
C LEU A 187 5.93 -26.12 -3.98
N LEU A 188 6.07 -27.06 -4.92
CA LEU A 188 5.30 -28.31 -4.94
C LEU A 188 5.64 -29.21 -3.75
N SER A 189 6.89 -29.24 -3.29
CA SER A 189 7.32 -30.04 -2.13
C SER A 189 7.01 -29.42 -0.77
N SER A 190 6.72 -28.11 -0.72
CA SER A 190 6.56 -27.36 0.54
C SER A 190 5.27 -27.75 1.29
N GLU A 191 5.31 -27.83 2.61
CA GLU A 191 4.11 -28.08 3.40
C GLU A 191 3.29 -26.81 3.62
N TYR A 192 3.97 -25.66 3.76
CA TYR A 192 3.33 -24.38 4.06
C TYR A 192 3.92 -23.27 3.18
N PRO A 193 3.60 -23.24 1.87
CA PRO A 193 4.18 -22.28 0.95
C PRO A 193 3.50 -20.92 1.06
N ALA A 194 4.31 -19.85 1.00
CA ALA A 194 3.83 -18.47 0.98
C ALA A 194 4.51 -17.66 -0.13
N ILE A 195 3.77 -16.70 -0.68
CA ILE A 195 4.28 -15.62 -1.50
C ILE A 195 4.22 -14.34 -0.68
N VAL A 196 5.31 -13.59 -0.70
CA VAL A 196 5.43 -12.29 -0.05
C VAL A 196 5.50 -11.23 -1.14
N ILE A 197 4.48 -10.39 -1.20
CA ILE A 197 4.35 -9.35 -2.22
C ILE A 197 4.76 -7.97 -1.69
N ASN A 198 5.64 -7.30 -2.43
CA ASN A 198 5.97 -5.89 -2.28
C ASN A 198 5.84 -5.15 -3.61
N ILE A 199 4.63 -5.14 -4.18
CA ILE A 199 4.39 -4.61 -5.54
C ILE A 199 4.20 -3.09 -5.47
N ASN A 200 4.87 -2.36 -6.37
CA ASN A 200 4.72 -0.92 -6.55
C ASN A 200 3.26 -0.56 -6.95
N GLN A 201 2.82 0.63 -6.54
CA GLN A 201 1.47 1.15 -6.81
C GLN A 201 1.10 1.20 -8.29
N HIS A 202 2.04 1.20 -9.23
CA HIS A 202 1.76 1.29 -10.67
C HIS A 202 1.68 -0.05 -11.42
N ASN A 203 1.74 -1.21 -10.74
CA ASN A 203 1.80 -2.52 -11.42
C ASN A 203 0.57 -3.40 -11.14
N LEU A 204 -0.60 -2.96 -11.65
CA LEU A 204 -1.86 -3.71 -11.54
C LEU A 204 -1.77 -5.09 -12.24
N ALA A 205 -1.07 -5.19 -13.36
CA ALA A 205 -0.93 -6.45 -14.10
C ALA A 205 -0.20 -7.52 -13.29
N LEU A 206 0.89 -7.15 -12.60
CA LEU A 206 1.63 -8.08 -11.75
C LEU A 206 0.81 -8.54 -10.55
N ILE A 207 0.09 -7.64 -9.87
CA ILE A 207 -0.74 -8.05 -8.74
C ILE A 207 -1.89 -8.98 -9.18
N LEU A 208 -2.53 -8.70 -10.32
CA LEU A 208 -3.53 -9.60 -10.91
C LEU A 208 -2.94 -10.98 -11.21
N SER A 209 -1.79 -11.03 -11.89
CA SER A 209 -1.09 -12.27 -12.23
C SER A 209 -0.71 -13.08 -11.00
N VAL A 210 -0.20 -12.44 -9.94
CA VAL A 210 0.15 -13.14 -8.69
C VAL A 210 -1.09 -13.70 -8.01
N TYR A 211 -2.19 -12.97 -7.95
CA TYR A 211 -3.42 -13.46 -7.32
C TYR A 211 -4.09 -14.57 -8.12
N ASP A 212 -4.10 -14.47 -9.45
CA ASP A 212 -4.59 -15.52 -10.35
C ASP A 212 -3.75 -16.80 -10.22
N PHE A 213 -2.42 -16.64 -10.20
CA PHE A 213 -1.49 -17.73 -9.91
C PHE A 213 -1.80 -18.41 -8.58
N VAL A 214 -1.98 -17.64 -7.51
CA VAL A 214 -2.31 -18.17 -6.18
C VAL A 214 -3.66 -18.86 -6.18
N TYR A 215 -4.66 -18.28 -6.83
CA TYR A 215 -6.00 -18.85 -6.97
C TYR A 215 -5.92 -20.24 -7.62
N SER A 216 -5.21 -20.35 -8.74
CA SER A 216 -5.03 -21.61 -9.47
C SER A 216 -4.26 -22.67 -8.68
N VAL A 217 -3.16 -22.31 -8.00
CA VAL A 217 -2.41 -23.28 -7.18
C VAL A 217 -3.26 -23.78 -6.01
N ASN A 218 -4.12 -22.93 -5.44
CA ASN A 218 -5.00 -23.28 -4.32
C ASN A 218 -6.03 -24.37 -4.64
N GLU A 219 -6.28 -24.71 -5.91
CA GLU A 219 -7.10 -25.86 -6.29
C GLU A 219 -6.50 -27.19 -5.81
N SER A 220 -5.18 -27.27 -5.72
CA SER A 220 -4.47 -28.51 -5.34
C SER A 220 -3.59 -28.37 -4.10
N LYS A 221 -3.12 -27.16 -3.79
CA LYS A 221 -2.19 -26.91 -2.69
C LYS A 221 -2.41 -25.52 -2.09
N ARG A 222 -2.52 -25.45 -0.77
CA ARG A 222 -2.75 -24.18 -0.06
C ARG A 222 -1.55 -23.24 -0.12
N LEU A 223 -1.54 -22.34 -1.11
CA LEU A 223 -0.57 -21.27 -1.27
C LEU A 223 -1.07 -19.98 -0.63
N LYS A 224 -0.25 -19.40 0.25
CA LYS A 224 -0.59 -18.22 1.04
C LYS A 224 -0.01 -16.92 0.47
N ILE A 225 -0.67 -15.79 0.73
CA ILE A 225 -0.19 -14.45 0.40
C ILE A 225 0.07 -13.67 1.68
N PHE A 226 1.28 -13.13 1.80
CA PHE A 226 1.65 -12.10 2.76
C PHE A 226 1.92 -10.81 2.01
N ASN A 227 1.35 -9.69 2.45
CA ASN A 227 1.47 -8.40 1.78
C ASN A 227 2.08 -7.35 2.73
N PHE A 228 3.05 -6.56 2.26
CA PHE A 228 3.55 -5.37 2.95
C PHE A 228 2.56 -4.19 2.87
N PHE A 229 1.33 -4.45 3.30
CA PHE A 229 0.28 -3.45 3.35
C PHE A 229 0.15 -2.87 4.76
N GLY A 230 -0.34 -1.63 4.87
CA GLY A 230 -0.70 -1.04 6.16
C GLY A 230 0.25 0.01 6.73
N SER A 231 1.21 0.51 5.95
CA SER A 231 1.95 1.71 6.35
C SER A 231 0.99 2.88 6.56
N ASP A 232 1.38 3.81 7.42
CA ASP A 232 0.64 5.07 7.61
C ASP A 232 -0.83 4.89 8.03
N ASN A 233 -1.13 3.76 8.69
CA ASN A 233 -2.47 3.35 9.09
C ASN A 233 -3.46 3.14 7.92
N ALA A 234 -2.96 2.79 6.72
CA ALA A 234 -3.82 2.44 5.59
C ALA A 234 -4.81 1.31 5.92
N SER A 235 -4.40 0.31 6.71
CA SER A 235 -5.29 -0.77 7.16
C SER A 235 -6.42 -0.26 8.06
N GLY A 236 -6.13 0.71 8.95
CA GLY A 236 -7.16 1.34 9.78
C GLY A 236 -8.15 2.15 8.93
N PHE A 237 -7.63 2.89 7.93
CA PHE A 237 -8.46 3.60 6.97
C PHE A 237 -9.40 2.66 6.21
N ILE A 238 -8.85 1.58 5.64
CA ILE A 238 -9.65 0.58 4.92
C ILE A 238 -10.73 -0.02 5.80
N ASN A 239 -10.38 -0.45 7.01
CA ASN A 239 -11.35 -1.06 7.93
C ASN A 239 -12.48 -0.08 8.29
N ALA A 240 -12.16 1.19 8.53
CA ALA A 240 -13.15 2.22 8.80
C ALA A 240 -14.06 2.47 7.59
N CYS A 241 -13.48 2.56 6.38
CA CYS A 241 -14.23 2.71 5.14
C CYS A 241 -15.17 1.53 4.91
N VAL A 242 -14.69 0.28 5.02
CA VAL A 242 -15.52 -0.92 4.83
C VAL A 242 -16.65 -0.95 5.84
N THR A 243 -16.35 -0.69 7.12
CA THR A 243 -17.35 -0.71 8.19
C THR A 243 -18.45 0.33 7.97
N LYS A 244 -18.09 1.53 7.49
CA LYS A 244 -19.06 2.63 7.30
C LYS A 244 -19.79 2.57 5.96
N THR A 245 -19.12 2.14 4.91
CA THR A 245 -19.55 2.35 3.52
C THR A 245 -19.70 1.05 2.73
N GLY A 246 -19.15 -0.06 3.22
CA GLY A 246 -19.02 -1.31 2.47
C GLY A 246 -17.83 -1.34 1.51
N PHE A 247 -17.11 -0.22 1.33
CA PHE A 247 -16.02 -0.09 0.35
C PHE A 247 -14.66 0.21 1.01
N PRO A 248 -13.53 -0.24 0.43
CA PRO A 248 -12.23 -0.18 1.09
C PRO A 248 -11.52 1.18 1.00
N ASN A 249 -11.82 1.98 -0.02
CA ASN A 249 -11.22 3.28 -0.29
C ASN A 249 -12.00 3.97 -1.44
N ALA A 250 -11.59 5.14 -1.92
CA ALA A 250 -12.16 5.77 -3.11
C ALA A 250 -13.68 5.84 -3.04
N VAL A 251 -14.15 6.47 -1.97
CA VAL A 251 -15.58 6.63 -1.70
C VAL A 251 -15.99 8.05 -2.05
N ILE A 252 -17.11 8.18 -2.77
CA ILE A 252 -17.88 9.43 -2.88
C ILE A 252 -19.16 9.24 -2.07
N PHE A 253 -19.45 10.17 -1.17
CA PHE A 253 -20.78 10.25 -0.57
C PHE A 253 -21.68 11.13 -1.44
N SER A 254 -22.83 10.60 -1.87
CA SER A 254 -23.84 11.32 -2.65
C SER A 254 -25.18 11.33 -1.90
N GLU A 255 -26.21 11.93 -2.50
CA GLU A 255 -27.59 11.84 -1.99
C GLU A 255 -28.09 10.38 -1.91
N LYS A 256 -27.55 9.50 -2.75
CA LYS A 256 -27.96 8.09 -2.85
C LYS A 256 -27.22 7.18 -1.86
N GLY A 257 -26.23 7.72 -1.15
CA GLY A 257 -25.37 6.97 -0.23
C GLY A 257 -23.90 6.97 -0.68
N ALA A 258 -23.15 5.97 -0.23
CA ALA A 258 -21.75 5.82 -0.61
C ALA A 258 -21.62 5.14 -1.97
N GLU A 259 -20.76 5.68 -2.82
CA GLU A 259 -20.43 5.17 -4.15
C GLU A 259 -18.92 4.87 -4.21
N TYR A 260 -18.53 3.80 -4.90
CA TYR A 260 -17.15 3.32 -5.01
C TYR A 260 -16.60 3.51 -6.42
N GLU A 261 -15.64 4.43 -6.56
CA GLU A 261 -15.12 4.84 -7.87
C GLU A 261 -13.57 4.84 -7.89
N PRO A 262 -12.93 3.66 -7.79
CA PRO A 262 -11.47 3.53 -7.64
C PRO A 262 -10.66 4.04 -8.84
N TYR A 263 -11.28 4.17 -10.01
CA TYR A 263 -10.63 4.69 -11.21
C TYR A 263 -10.78 6.21 -11.37
N GLN A 264 -11.85 6.80 -10.82
CA GLN A 264 -12.16 8.22 -11.00
C GLN A 264 -11.64 9.07 -9.84
N ILE A 265 -11.70 8.56 -8.62
CA ILE A 265 -11.24 9.28 -7.42
C ILE A 265 -9.72 9.14 -7.31
N LYS A 266 -9.03 9.94 -8.12
CA LYS A 266 -7.57 10.09 -8.10
C LYS A 266 -7.25 11.57 -7.95
N SER A 267 -6.43 11.94 -6.98
CA SER A 267 -6.14 13.35 -6.68
C SER A 267 -5.53 14.10 -7.87
N SER A 268 -4.80 13.39 -8.74
CA SER A 268 -4.25 13.93 -10.00
C SER A 268 -5.31 14.32 -11.03
N LEU A 269 -6.48 13.67 -11.02
CA LEU A 269 -7.64 13.98 -11.87
C LEU A 269 -8.58 14.98 -11.20
N LEU A 270 -8.81 14.79 -9.90
CA LEU A 270 -9.75 15.60 -9.11
C LEU A 270 -9.28 17.06 -8.96
N LYS A 271 -7.96 17.33 -8.97
CA LYS A 271 -7.43 18.69 -8.83
C LYS A 271 -7.93 19.69 -9.87
N GLU A 272 -8.35 19.19 -11.05
CA GLU A 272 -8.86 20.02 -12.15
C GLU A 272 -10.35 20.35 -12.00
N ASN A 273 -11.11 19.52 -11.28
CA ASN A 273 -12.59 19.56 -11.27
C ASN A 273 -13.20 19.74 -9.87
N VAL A 274 -12.40 19.57 -8.81
CA VAL A 274 -12.82 19.74 -7.43
C VAL A 274 -12.24 21.04 -6.86
N ASP A 275 -13.08 21.87 -6.26
CA ASP A 275 -12.68 23.20 -5.82
C ASP A 275 -11.80 23.18 -4.58
N LEU A 276 -12.09 22.30 -3.61
CA LEU A 276 -11.38 22.23 -2.33
C LEU A 276 -10.80 20.85 -2.04
N GLN A 277 -9.51 20.80 -1.72
CA GLN A 277 -8.88 19.66 -1.06
C GLN A 277 -8.73 19.90 0.45
N ILE A 278 -9.09 18.92 1.27
CA ILE A 278 -8.69 18.82 2.68
C ILE A 278 -7.70 17.67 2.78
N TYR A 279 -6.42 17.98 2.95
CA TYR A 279 -5.36 16.98 3.07
C TYR A 279 -5.03 16.76 4.54
N ILE A 280 -5.14 15.52 5.01
CA ILE A 280 -4.86 15.14 6.40
C ILE A 280 -3.60 14.29 6.44
N SER A 281 -2.56 14.73 7.18
CA SER A 281 -1.30 13.98 7.29
C SER A 281 -0.57 14.23 8.60
N ASN A 282 -0.70 13.27 9.52
CA ASN A 282 -0.09 13.37 10.86
C ASN A 282 1.29 12.72 10.91
N PHE A 283 1.48 11.60 10.20
CA PHE A 283 2.71 10.82 10.27
C PHE A 283 3.81 11.35 9.35
N GLU A 284 3.45 11.97 8.23
CA GLU A 284 4.42 12.52 7.26
C GLU A 284 4.54 14.05 7.34
N ASN A 285 5.78 14.55 7.37
CA ASN A 285 6.07 15.99 7.43
C ASN A 285 6.23 16.65 6.05
N ASN A 286 6.30 15.86 4.98
CA ASN A 286 6.43 16.36 3.62
C ASN A 286 5.70 15.47 2.61
N PRO A 287 4.38 15.28 2.77
CA PRO A 287 3.61 14.47 1.84
C PRO A 287 3.62 15.06 0.42
N GLU A 288 3.49 14.18 -0.55
CA GLU A 288 3.21 14.55 -1.93
C GLU A 288 1.73 14.90 -2.08
N ILE A 289 1.47 16.17 -2.35
CA ILE A 289 0.11 16.72 -2.45
C ILE A 289 -0.12 17.21 -3.88
N ASN A 290 -1.18 16.71 -4.50
CA ASN A 290 -1.77 17.29 -5.70
C ASN A 290 -2.64 18.47 -5.29
N TYR A 291 -2.13 19.69 -5.39
CA TYR A 291 -2.84 20.89 -4.95
C TYR A 291 -4.03 21.22 -5.86
N PHE A 292 -5.17 21.51 -5.24
CA PHE A 292 -6.41 21.92 -5.92
C PHE A 292 -6.48 23.46 -5.92
N LYS A 293 -7.58 24.02 -6.43
CA LYS A 293 -7.81 25.47 -6.43
C LYS A 293 -7.79 26.08 -5.02
N LYS A 294 -8.38 25.38 -4.05
CA LYS A 294 -8.31 25.70 -2.62
C LYS A 294 -7.80 24.49 -1.86
N ASN A 295 -7.02 24.72 -0.82
CA ASN A 295 -6.40 23.65 -0.05
C ASN A 295 -6.50 23.97 1.45
N ILE A 296 -6.78 22.94 2.25
CA ILE A 296 -6.67 22.96 3.70
C ILE A 296 -5.77 21.80 4.08
N PHE A 297 -4.82 22.03 4.98
CA PHE A 297 -3.95 20.99 5.51
C PHE A 297 -4.16 20.85 7.02
N ILE A 298 -4.30 19.62 7.46
CA ILE A 298 -4.44 19.26 8.87
C ILE A 298 -3.40 18.19 9.18
N GLY A 299 -2.49 18.45 10.12
CA GLY A 299 -1.59 17.41 10.61
C GLY A 299 -0.23 17.94 11.01
N ASN A 300 0.84 17.35 10.47
CA ASN A 300 2.19 17.50 11.00
C ASN A 300 2.65 18.97 11.00
N PRO A 301 3.05 19.54 12.16
CA PRO A 301 3.41 20.95 12.26
C PRO A 301 4.69 21.33 11.50
N ASN A 302 5.53 20.34 11.17
CA ASN A 302 6.73 20.51 10.37
C ASN A 302 6.48 20.45 8.87
N PHE A 303 5.21 20.51 8.44
CA PHE A 303 4.83 20.59 7.04
C PHE A 303 5.65 21.65 6.30
N LYS A 304 6.34 21.27 5.21
CA LYS A 304 7.31 22.16 4.55
C LYS A 304 6.66 23.22 3.65
N LYS A 305 5.51 22.93 3.04
CA LYS A 305 4.92 23.78 1.98
C LYS A 305 3.85 24.75 2.52
N LYS A 306 4.08 25.32 3.71
CA LYS A 306 3.13 26.17 4.47
C LYS A 306 2.58 27.39 3.71
N LYS A 307 3.31 27.90 2.72
CA LYS A 307 2.89 29.06 1.90
C LYS A 307 1.92 28.69 0.77
N LYS A 308 1.83 27.41 0.41
CA LYS A 308 0.95 26.90 -0.66
C LYS A 308 -0.46 26.55 -0.16
N ILE A 309 -0.69 26.64 1.16
CA ILE A 309 -1.91 26.24 1.86
C ILE A 309 -2.37 27.38 2.77
#